data_AF-A0A950FFV6-F1
#
_entry.id   AF-A0A950FFV6-F1
#
_cell.length_a   1.000
_cell.length_b   1.000
_cell.length_c   1.000
_cell.angle_alpha   90.00
_cell.angle_beta   90.00
_cell.angle_gamma   90.00
#
_symmetry.space_group_name_H-M   'P 1'
#
loop_
_entity.id
_entity.type
_entity.pdbx_description
1 polymer ?
#
loop_
_entity_poly.entity_id
_entity_poly.type
_entity_poly.pdbx_seq_one_letter_code
_entity_poly.pdbx_strand_id
1 'polypeptide(L)'
;MELLERRRQRLAEAAERRSKALDEAAAAQTEHAKWAAAVEAARNRIDQLTAAVETRVKSEPDWTTQQEHVAQATATAKAAADKAVQSEADRKSKGKPYESDPLFMYLWQSEYGTAHYHAGPIRRYFDGKVAKLVGYDSAQANYRLLTEIPLRLRQHADRLAEEAHGELAKRIAIERRALEADGVVVLETDLDAAEKNLAQTEERLSRAKAELTALDADRASVNDEASDPDYRQALEMLTERLSREDLGGLYQKALRTPSPDDDRIVKSLQEQERAIAQTDSQIQQIRRTAIEVAKKRAELEQSRSRFQQAGYDDPLGGFVNGALIGTILGGILNGSRSSGTLDNVFNDGFRRRLPPSNGGFGGMRLPGGGSQGDGGGFRTGGDF
;
A
#
# COMPACT_ATOMS: atom_id res chain seq x y z
N MET A 1 26.02 39.99 25.78
CA MET A 1 26.95 38.85 25.65
C MET A 1 26.24 37.54 25.95
N GLU A 2 25.55 37.39 27.09
CA GLU A 2 24.89 36.14 27.48
C GLU A 2 23.79 35.65 26.51
N LEU A 3 22.96 36.55 25.97
CA LEU A 3 21.93 36.20 24.97
C LEU A 3 22.51 35.64 23.66
N LEU A 4 23.66 36.18 23.20
CA LEU A 4 24.33 35.70 21.99
C LEU A 4 24.97 34.33 22.20
N GLU A 5 25.53 34.08 23.40
CA GLU A 5 26.07 32.76 23.75
C GLU A 5 24.96 31.70 23.88
N ARG A 6 23.81 32.03 24.47
CA ARG A 6 22.64 31.12 24.49
C ARG A 6 22.14 30.78 23.09
N ARG A 7 22.08 31.76 22.19
CA ARG A 7 21.73 31.53 20.77
C ARG A 7 22.75 30.62 20.10
N ARG A 8 24.05 30.86 20.31
CA ARG A 8 25.15 30.05 19.77
C ARG A 8 25.06 28.59 20.24
N GLN A 9 24.81 28.37 21.53
CA GLN A 9 24.60 27.04 22.09
C GLN A 9 23.39 26.33 21.48
N ARG A 10 22.23 27.00 21.39
CA ARG A 10 21.03 26.43 20.75
C ARG A 10 21.26 26.04 19.29
N LEU A 11 21.97 26.86 18.53
CA LEU A 11 22.32 26.55 17.13
C LEU A 11 23.30 25.38 17.03
N ALA A 12 24.27 25.28 17.95
CA ALA A 12 25.22 24.17 18.01
C ALA A 12 24.52 22.85 18.36
N GLU A 13 23.66 22.85 19.37
CA GLU A 13 22.86 21.68 19.76
C GLU A 13 21.94 21.22 18.61
N ALA A 14 21.26 22.15 17.93
CA ALA A 14 20.42 21.84 16.78
C ALA A 14 21.23 21.26 15.61
N ALA A 15 22.43 21.79 15.36
CA ALA A 15 23.33 21.27 14.33
C ALA A 15 23.81 19.84 14.67
N GLU A 16 24.14 19.58 15.93
CA GLU A 16 24.57 18.25 16.39
C GLU A 16 23.43 17.23 16.28
N ARG A 17 22.21 17.58 16.73
CA ARG A 17 21.02 16.72 16.58
C ARG A 17 20.76 16.39 15.12
N ARG A 18 20.87 17.38 14.23
CA ARG A 18 20.70 17.17 12.78
C ARG A 18 21.78 16.26 12.20
N SER A 19 23.04 16.41 12.63
CA SER A 19 24.11 15.50 12.19
C SER A 19 23.80 14.06 12.59
N LYS A 20 23.44 13.84 13.86
CA LYS A 20 23.07 12.51 14.36
C LYS A 20 21.89 11.91 13.62
N ALA A 21 20.83 12.68 13.38
CA ALA A 21 19.66 12.23 12.63
C ALA A 21 19.99 11.91 11.15
N LEU A 22 20.94 12.63 10.53
CA LEU A 22 21.42 12.31 9.17
C LEU A 22 22.21 11.01 9.16
N ASP A 23 23.10 10.80 10.13
CA ASP A 23 23.90 9.59 10.25
C ASP A 23 23.00 8.37 10.52
N GLU A 24 22.00 8.52 11.38
CA GLU A 24 20.99 7.49 11.66
C GLU A 24 20.13 7.18 10.43
N ALA A 25 19.65 8.20 9.71
CA ALA A 25 18.90 8.01 8.48
C ALA A 25 19.74 7.31 7.39
N ALA A 26 21.02 7.65 7.27
CA ALA A 26 21.94 7.01 6.34
C ALA A 26 22.19 5.54 6.71
N ALA A 27 22.45 5.26 7.99
CA ALA A 27 22.62 3.89 8.49
C ALA A 27 21.35 3.06 8.27
N ALA A 28 20.17 3.57 8.66
CA ALA A 28 18.89 2.90 8.46
C ALA A 28 18.59 2.66 6.97
N GLN A 29 18.98 3.59 6.08
CA GLN A 29 18.83 3.40 4.63
C GLN A 29 19.71 2.27 4.10
N THR A 30 20.95 2.14 4.59
CA THR A 30 21.84 1.03 4.19
C THR A 30 21.33 -0.31 4.70
N GLU A 31 20.84 -0.36 5.93
CA GLU A 31 20.23 -1.57 6.50
C GLU A 31 18.95 -1.96 5.75
N HIS A 32 18.09 -0.99 5.44
CA HIS A 32 16.90 -1.22 4.63
C HIS A 32 17.26 -1.80 3.26
N ALA A 33 18.25 -1.25 2.56
CA ALA A 33 18.71 -1.77 1.28
C ALA A 33 19.24 -3.21 1.40
N LYS A 34 19.99 -3.51 2.47
CA LYS A 34 20.49 -4.85 2.77
C LYS A 34 19.34 -5.85 2.98
N TRP A 35 18.34 -5.50 3.79
CA TRP A 35 17.22 -6.40 4.06
C TRP A 35 16.27 -6.54 2.87
N ALA A 36 16.06 -5.48 2.09
CA ALA A 36 15.32 -5.57 0.83
C ALA A 36 16.01 -6.56 -0.13
N ALA A 37 17.33 -6.48 -0.28
CA ALA A 37 18.09 -7.44 -1.08
C ALA A 37 18.03 -8.87 -0.51
N ALA A 38 17.98 -9.02 0.82
CA ALA A 38 17.85 -10.32 1.47
C ALA A 38 16.47 -10.97 1.25
N VAL A 39 15.39 -10.19 1.36
CA VAL A 39 14.01 -10.61 1.01
C VAL A 39 13.98 -11.08 -0.44
N GLU A 40 14.56 -10.30 -1.35
CA GLU A 40 14.64 -10.67 -2.76
C GLU A 40 15.44 -11.95 -3.01
N ALA A 41 16.60 -12.08 -2.39
CA ALA A 41 17.38 -13.30 -2.50
C ALA A 41 16.63 -14.52 -1.95
N ALA A 42 15.89 -14.37 -0.86
CA ALA A 42 15.07 -15.44 -0.28
C ALA A 42 13.91 -15.84 -1.20
N ARG A 43 13.15 -14.87 -1.72
CA ARG A 43 12.06 -15.11 -2.68
C ARG A 43 12.56 -15.82 -3.94
N ASN A 44 13.66 -15.35 -4.53
CA ASN A 44 14.24 -15.98 -5.70
C ASN A 44 14.69 -17.43 -5.42
N ARG A 45 15.22 -17.74 -4.23
CA ARG A 45 15.57 -19.12 -3.84
C ARG A 45 14.32 -19.99 -3.69
N ILE A 46 13.26 -19.48 -3.07
CA ILE A 46 11.98 -20.18 -2.96
C ILE A 46 11.40 -20.46 -4.35
N ASP A 47 11.41 -19.48 -5.25
CA ASP A 47 10.90 -19.64 -6.61
C ASP A 47 11.69 -20.68 -7.41
N GLN A 48 13.03 -20.65 -7.29
CA GLN A 48 13.90 -21.63 -7.95
C GLN A 48 13.68 -23.05 -7.42
N LEU A 49 13.59 -23.21 -6.10
CA LEU A 49 13.28 -24.49 -5.47
C LEU A 49 11.89 -24.96 -5.92
N THR A 50 10.89 -24.09 -5.86
CA THR A 50 9.51 -24.40 -6.26
C THR A 50 9.44 -24.85 -7.71
N ALA A 51 10.11 -24.16 -8.64
CA ALA A 51 10.14 -24.54 -10.05
C ALA A 51 10.83 -25.91 -10.27
N ALA A 52 11.90 -26.19 -9.53
CA ALA A 52 12.59 -27.48 -9.60
C ALA A 52 11.72 -28.62 -9.07
N VAL A 53 11.08 -28.42 -7.91
CA VAL A 53 10.16 -29.40 -7.30
C VAL A 53 8.94 -29.59 -8.18
N GLU A 54 8.36 -28.52 -8.73
CA GLU A 54 7.20 -28.57 -9.62
C GLU A 54 7.49 -29.44 -10.85
N THR A 55 8.67 -29.27 -11.46
CA THR A 55 9.08 -30.08 -12.62
C THR A 55 9.22 -31.57 -12.25
N ARG A 56 9.76 -31.87 -11.06
CA ARG A 56 9.93 -33.24 -10.57
C ARG A 56 8.58 -33.88 -10.22
N VAL A 57 7.78 -33.24 -9.37
CA VAL A 57 6.51 -33.75 -8.85
C VAL A 57 5.50 -33.98 -9.98
N LYS A 58 5.48 -33.13 -11.01
CA LYS A 58 4.62 -33.34 -12.19
C LYS A 58 4.94 -34.61 -12.97
N SER A 59 6.14 -35.17 -12.82
CA SER A 59 6.53 -36.45 -13.43
C SER A 59 6.23 -37.67 -12.55
N GLU A 60 5.82 -37.45 -11.28
CA GLU A 60 5.52 -38.53 -10.34
C GLU A 60 4.10 -39.09 -10.54
N PRO A 61 3.90 -40.42 -10.44
CA PRO A 61 2.62 -41.06 -10.72
C PRO A 61 1.52 -40.69 -9.71
N ASP A 62 1.89 -40.38 -8.48
CA ASP A 62 0.94 -39.97 -7.43
C ASP A 62 0.31 -38.61 -7.76
N TRP A 63 1.11 -37.67 -8.27
CA TRP A 63 0.63 -36.34 -8.66
C TRP A 63 -0.26 -36.41 -9.90
N THR A 64 0.12 -37.19 -10.92
CA THR A 64 -0.69 -37.32 -12.14
C THR A 64 -2.05 -37.96 -11.85
N THR A 65 -2.06 -39.03 -11.05
CA THR A 65 -3.31 -39.68 -10.60
C THR A 65 -4.20 -38.70 -9.84
N GLN A 66 -3.64 -37.94 -8.88
CA GLN A 66 -4.40 -36.95 -8.14
C GLN A 66 -4.89 -35.80 -9.02
N GLN A 67 -4.10 -35.38 -10.01
CA GLN A 67 -4.49 -34.36 -10.98
C GLN A 67 -5.67 -34.81 -11.85
N GLU A 68 -5.73 -36.09 -12.22
CA GLU A 68 -6.89 -36.67 -12.91
C GLU A 68 -8.15 -36.68 -12.02
N HIS A 69 -8.03 -37.05 -10.74
CA HIS A 69 -9.14 -36.97 -9.79
C HIS A 69 -9.68 -35.54 -9.65
N VAL A 70 -8.78 -34.55 -9.54
CA VAL A 70 -9.16 -33.13 -9.52
C VAL A 70 -9.90 -32.74 -10.80
N ALA A 71 -9.39 -33.12 -11.96
CA ALA A 71 -10.00 -32.78 -13.24
C ALA A 71 -11.40 -33.38 -13.39
N GLN A 72 -11.57 -34.65 -12.99
CA GLN A 72 -12.86 -35.35 -13.03
C GLN A 72 -13.87 -34.76 -12.04
N ALA A 73 -13.46 -34.51 -10.79
CA ALA A 73 -14.31 -33.92 -9.77
C ALA A 73 -14.74 -32.49 -10.17
N THR A 74 -13.81 -31.67 -10.66
CA THR A 74 -14.10 -30.30 -11.11
C THR A 74 -15.04 -30.29 -12.32
N ALA A 75 -14.82 -31.17 -13.30
CA ALA A 75 -15.69 -31.27 -14.47
C ALA A 75 -17.11 -31.70 -14.07
N THR A 76 -17.24 -32.63 -13.13
CA THR A 76 -18.52 -33.13 -12.63
C THR A 76 -19.24 -32.08 -11.79
N ALA A 77 -18.53 -31.37 -10.91
CA ALA A 77 -19.05 -30.26 -10.12
C ALA A 77 -19.55 -29.12 -11.03
N LYS A 78 -18.76 -28.76 -12.05
CA LYS A 78 -19.16 -27.75 -13.04
C LYS A 78 -20.42 -28.17 -13.80
N ALA A 79 -20.46 -29.40 -14.32
CA ALA A 79 -21.63 -29.91 -15.04
C ALA A 79 -22.89 -29.97 -14.14
N ALA A 80 -22.73 -30.30 -12.85
CA ALA A 80 -23.83 -30.28 -11.89
C ALA A 80 -24.31 -28.86 -11.58
N ALA A 81 -23.38 -27.91 -11.43
CA ALA A 81 -23.69 -26.50 -11.24
C ALA A 81 -24.44 -25.91 -12.45
N ASP A 82 -23.96 -26.20 -13.66
CA ASP A 82 -24.61 -25.75 -14.91
C ASP A 82 -26.04 -26.32 -15.01
N LYS A 83 -26.24 -27.61 -14.66
CA LYS A 83 -27.57 -28.23 -14.59
C LYS A 83 -28.48 -27.60 -13.53
N ALA A 84 -27.93 -27.23 -12.37
CA ALA A 84 -28.68 -26.57 -11.32
C ALA A 84 -29.16 -25.18 -11.79
N VAL A 85 -28.26 -24.38 -12.36
CA VAL A 85 -28.57 -23.06 -12.93
C VAL A 85 -29.63 -23.17 -14.03
N GLN A 86 -29.48 -24.13 -14.94
CA GLN A 86 -30.47 -24.36 -16.00
C GLN A 86 -31.84 -24.75 -15.41
N SER A 87 -31.86 -25.61 -14.39
CA SER A 87 -33.11 -26.05 -13.75
C SER A 87 -33.80 -24.92 -12.98
N GLU A 88 -33.04 -24.02 -12.35
CA GLU A 88 -33.57 -22.82 -11.71
C GLU A 88 -34.18 -21.85 -12.73
N ALA A 89 -33.53 -21.68 -13.90
CA ALA A 89 -34.07 -20.88 -15.00
C ALA A 89 -35.36 -21.52 -15.58
N ASP A 90 -35.38 -22.84 -15.75
CA ASP A 90 -36.56 -23.61 -16.15
C ASP A 90 -37.71 -23.47 -15.15
N ARG A 91 -37.42 -23.48 -13.84
CA ARG A 91 -38.42 -23.25 -12.79
C ARG A 91 -38.99 -21.83 -12.86
N LYS A 92 -38.15 -20.82 -13.12
CA LYS A 92 -38.62 -19.43 -13.30
C LYS A 92 -39.51 -19.26 -14.52
N SER A 93 -39.28 -19.99 -15.61
CA SER A 93 -40.11 -19.89 -16.83
C SER A 93 -41.38 -20.74 -16.73
N LYS A 94 -41.25 -22.02 -16.36
CA LYS A 94 -42.36 -22.98 -16.24
C LYS A 94 -43.23 -22.77 -15.01
N GLY A 95 -42.76 -22.02 -14.01
CA GLY A 95 -43.51 -21.68 -12.79
C GLY A 95 -44.54 -20.56 -13.00
N LYS A 96 -44.31 -19.66 -13.97
CA LYS A 96 -45.18 -18.49 -14.22
C LYS A 96 -46.66 -18.83 -14.39
N PRO A 97 -47.06 -19.86 -15.18
CA PRO A 97 -48.47 -20.18 -15.36
C PRO A 97 -49.16 -20.55 -14.05
N TYR A 98 -48.49 -21.29 -13.16
CA TYR A 98 -49.00 -21.68 -11.85
C TYR A 98 -49.06 -20.49 -10.88
N GLU A 99 -48.01 -19.67 -10.86
CA GLU A 99 -47.91 -18.49 -9.98
C GLU A 99 -48.87 -17.37 -10.40
N SER A 100 -49.26 -17.32 -11.68
CA SER A 100 -50.23 -16.35 -12.21
C SER A 100 -51.69 -16.69 -11.92
N ASP A 101 -52.00 -17.92 -11.47
CA ASP A 101 -53.36 -18.33 -11.09
C ASP A 101 -53.58 -18.14 -9.57
N PRO A 102 -54.40 -17.15 -9.15
CA PRO A 102 -54.65 -16.87 -7.74
C PRO A 102 -55.39 -18.01 -7.01
N LEU A 103 -56.23 -18.77 -7.72
CA LEU A 103 -56.99 -19.89 -7.12
C LEU A 103 -56.08 -21.08 -6.87
N PHE A 104 -55.16 -21.36 -7.79
CA PHE A 104 -54.12 -22.37 -7.59
C PHE A 104 -53.22 -22.00 -6.41
N MET A 105 -52.71 -20.76 -6.37
CA MET A 105 -51.83 -20.30 -5.29
C MET A 105 -52.52 -20.26 -3.92
N TYR A 106 -53.81 -19.92 -3.86
CA TYR A 106 -54.60 -19.98 -2.62
C TYR A 106 -54.68 -21.41 -2.07
N LEU A 107 -55.03 -22.39 -2.92
CA LEU A 107 -55.11 -23.79 -2.49
C LEU A 107 -53.73 -24.34 -2.11
N TRP A 108 -52.69 -23.92 -2.82
CA TRP A 108 -51.29 -24.27 -2.53
C TRP A 108 -50.81 -23.73 -1.18
N GLN A 109 -51.01 -22.43 -0.91
CA GLN A 109 -50.63 -21.78 0.36
C GLN A 109 -51.45 -22.30 1.54
N SER A 110 -52.70 -22.70 1.29
CA SER A 110 -53.54 -23.36 2.30
C SER A 110 -53.11 -24.80 2.58
N GLU A 111 -52.13 -25.33 1.85
CA GLU A 111 -51.65 -26.71 1.92
C GLU A 111 -52.74 -27.76 1.63
N TYR A 112 -53.75 -27.38 0.83
CA TYR A 112 -54.89 -28.23 0.46
C TYR A 112 -54.40 -29.57 -0.13
N GLY A 113 -54.99 -30.68 0.33
CA GLY A 113 -54.62 -32.02 -0.09
C GLY A 113 -53.42 -32.64 0.65
N THR A 114 -52.87 -31.97 1.67
CA THR A 114 -51.80 -32.54 2.54
C THR A 114 -52.30 -32.85 3.94
N ALA A 115 -51.48 -33.56 4.73
CA ALA A 115 -51.70 -33.78 6.15
C ALA A 115 -51.72 -32.47 6.98
N HIS A 116 -51.17 -31.38 6.44
CA HIS A 116 -51.11 -30.07 7.10
C HIS A 116 -52.28 -29.14 6.74
N TYR A 117 -53.23 -29.58 5.91
CA TYR A 117 -54.44 -28.81 5.61
C TYR A 117 -55.40 -28.76 6.81
N HIS A 118 -55.55 -27.58 7.41
CA HIS A 118 -56.45 -27.35 8.54
C HIS A 118 -57.59 -26.41 8.14
N ALA A 119 -58.75 -26.98 7.76
CA ALA A 119 -59.95 -26.20 7.48
C ALA A 119 -61.24 -26.91 7.93
N GLY A 120 -62.24 -26.10 8.29
CA GLY A 120 -63.58 -26.59 8.66
C GLY A 120 -64.36 -27.19 7.46
N PRO A 121 -65.44 -27.93 7.73
CA PRO A 121 -66.15 -28.72 6.71
C PRO A 121 -66.75 -27.88 5.57
N ILE A 122 -67.20 -26.66 5.85
CA ILE A 122 -67.76 -25.74 4.83
C ILE A 122 -66.67 -25.28 3.87
N ARG A 123 -65.52 -24.83 4.41
CA ARG A 123 -64.39 -24.36 3.60
C ARG A 123 -63.83 -25.49 2.74
N ARG A 124 -63.69 -26.70 3.29
CA ARG A 124 -63.23 -27.90 2.57
C ARG A 124 -64.13 -28.28 1.38
N TYR A 125 -65.45 -28.07 1.49
CA TYR A 125 -66.37 -28.31 0.37
C TYR A 125 -66.16 -27.33 -0.79
N PHE A 126 -65.98 -26.03 -0.50
CA PHE A 126 -65.70 -25.03 -1.52
C PHE A 126 -64.30 -25.20 -2.12
N ASP A 127 -63.28 -25.41 -1.29
CA ASP A 127 -61.90 -25.67 -1.73
C ASP A 127 -61.85 -26.92 -2.64
N GLY A 128 -62.63 -27.96 -2.36
CA GLY A 128 -62.74 -29.14 -3.23
C GLY A 128 -63.43 -28.89 -4.57
N LYS A 129 -64.36 -27.93 -4.65
CA LYS A 129 -64.95 -27.50 -5.94
C LYS A 129 -63.95 -26.67 -6.75
N VAL A 130 -63.24 -25.75 -6.10
CA VAL A 130 -62.18 -24.95 -6.73
C VAL A 130 -61.05 -25.86 -7.22
N ALA A 131 -60.65 -26.87 -6.44
CA ALA A 131 -59.64 -27.84 -6.80
C ALA A 131 -60.00 -28.63 -8.07
N LYS A 132 -61.25 -29.07 -8.21
CA LYS A 132 -61.73 -29.75 -9.42
C LYS A 132 -61.78 -28.82 -10.65
N LEU A 133 -62.12 -27.55 -10.46
CA LEU A 133 -62.22 -26.56 -11.53
C LEU A 133 -60.85 -26.24 -12.14
N VAL A 134 -59.83 -26.10 -11.29
CA VAL A 134 -58.46 -25.72 -11.70
C VAL A 134 -57.59 -26.97 -12.01
N GLY A 135 -58.10 -28.18 -11.77
CA GLY A 135 -57.31 -29.41 -11.93
C GLY A 135 -56.15 -29.48 -10.92
N TYR A 136 -56.39 -29.02 -9.69
CA TYR A 136 -55.36 -28.81 -8.67
C TYR A 136 -54.57 -30.07 -8.33
N ASP A 137 -55.19 -31.25 -8.31
CA ASP A 137 -54.51 -32.50 -7.91
C ASP A 137 -53.32 -32.86 -8.82
N SER A 138 -53.44 -32.66 -10.14
CA SER A 138 -52.34 -32.89 -11.09
C SER A 138 -51.36 -31.72 -11.13
N ALA A 139 -51.87 -30.48 -11.05
CA ALA A 139 -51.07 -29.27 -11.04
C ALA A 139 -50.18 -29.15 -9.79
N GLN A 140 -50.67 -29.59 -8.62
CA GLN A 140 -49.94 -29.59 -7.35
C GLN A 140 -48.72 -30.50 -7.40
N ALA A 141 -48.87 -31.71 -7.96
CA ALA A 141 -47.75 -32.66 -8.10
C ALA A 141 -46.68 -32.12 -9.05
N ASN A 142 -47.09 -31.52 -10.18
CA ASN A 142 -46.16 -30.91 -11.14
C ASN A 142 -45.45 -29.69 -10.56
N TYR A 143 -46.15 -28.84 -9.82
CA TYR A 143 -45.57 -27.65 -9.19
C TYR A 143 -44.62 -28.01 -8.03
N ARG A 144 -44.95 -29.04 -7.22
CA ARG A 144 -44.01 -29.63 -6.24
C ARG A 144 -42.72 -30.08 -6.90
N LEU A 145 -42.84 -30.88 -7.95
CA LEU A 145 -41.68 -31.38 -8.66
C LEU A 145 -40.84 -30.24 -9.24
N LEU A 146 -41.50 -29.23 -9.82
CA LEU A 146 -40.85 -28.06 -10.41
C LEU A 146 -40.09 -27.21 -9.38
N THR A 147 -40.54 -27.18 -8.14
CA THR A 147 -39.91 -26.42 -7.05
C THR A 147 -38.84 -27.22 -6.30
N GLU A 148 -39.04 -28.52 -6.10
CA GLU A 148 -38.11 -29.38 -5.37
C GLU A 148 -36.88 -29.82 -6.21
N ILE A 149 -37.05 -30.10 -7.51
CA ILE A 149 -35.93 -30.55 -8.37
C ILE A 149 -34.76 -29.55 -8.37
N PRO A 150 -34.96 -28.25 -8.63
CA PRO A 150 -33.85 -27.30 -8.65
C PRO A 150 -33.14 -27.21 -7.31
N LEU A 151 -33.88 -27.26 -6.19
CA LEU A 151 -33.29 -27.24 -4.86
C LEU A 151 -32.38 -28.45 -4.61
N ARG A 152 -32.84 -29.65 -4.95
CA ARG A 152 -32.03 -30.88 -4.79
C ARG A 152 -30.83 -30.90 -5.74
N LEU A 153 -30.97 -30.39 -6.95
CA LEU A 153 -29.86 -30.26 -7.90
C LEU A 153 -28.82 -29.27 -7.39
N ARG A 154 -29.25 -28.15 -6.82
CA ARG A 154 -28.33 -27.17 -6.20
C ARG A 154 -27.57 -27.78 -5.03
N GLN A 155 -28.26 -28.44 -4.10
CA GLN A 155 -27.63 -29.17 -2.99
C GLN A 155 -26.64 -30.25 -3.47
N HIS A 156 -26.95 -30.94 -4.57
CA HIS A 156 -26.04 -31.91 -5.14
C HIS A 156 -24.80 -31.24 -5.78
N ALA A 157 -24.99 -30.14 -6.51
CA ALA A 157 -23.90 -29.36 -7.08
C ALA A 157 -22.96 -28.81 -5.99
N ASP A 158 -23.53 -28.29 -4.89
CA ASP A 158 -22.76 -27.77 -3.76
C ASP A 158 -21.93 -28.91 -3.11
N ARG A 159 -22.50 -30.11 -2.90
CA ARG A 159 -21.73 -31.27 -2.41
C ARG A 159 -20.58 -31.67 -3.33
N LEU A 160 -20.82 -31.70 -4.64
CA LEU A 160 -19.79 -32.02 -5.63
C LEU A 160 -18.69 -30.95 -5.69
N ALA A 161 -19.03 -29.69 -5.45
CA ALA A 161 -18.05 -28.62 -5.33
C ALA A 161 -17.13 -28.84 -4.12
N GLU A 162 -17.69 -29.18 -2.95
CA GLU A 162 -16.91 -29.54 -1.77
C GLU A 162 -16.00 -30.75 -2.00
N GLU A 163 -16.48 -31.78 -2.69
CA GLU A 163 -15.66 -32.93 -3.10
C GLU A 163 -14.49 -32.50 -4.00
N ALA A 164 -14.74 -31.64 -5.00
CA ALA A 164 -13.70 -31.10 -5.88
C ALA A 164 -12.67 -30.25 -5.09
N HIS A 165 -13.11 -29.46 -4.12
CA HIS A 165 -12.23 -28.72 -3.21
C HIS A 165 -11.37 -29.66 -2.36
N GLY A 166 -11.95 -30.76 -1.86
CA GLY A 166 -11.22 -31.81 -1.15
C GLY A 166 -10.13 -32.47 -2.00
N GLU A 167 -10.42 -32.80 -3.25
CA GLU A 167 -9.42 -33.36 -4.18
C GLU A 167 -8.31 -32.35 -4.53
N LEU A 168 -8.65 -31.07 -4.67
CA LEU A 168 -7.66 -30.00 -4.86
C LEU A 168 -6.74 -29.87 -3.64
N ALA A 169 -7.30 -29.93 -2.42
CA ALA A 169 -6.53 -29.87 -1.19
C ALA A 169 -5.56 -31.05 -1.05
N LYS A 170 -5.95 -32.26 -1.47
CA LYS A 170 -5.06 -33.42 -1.52
C LYS A 170 -3.90 -33.21 -2.51
N ARG A 171 -4.15 -32.67 -3.70
CA ARG A 171 -3.07 -32.34 -4.66
C ARG A 171 -2.09 -31.34 -4.06
N ILE A 172 -2.60 -30.28 -3.46
CA ILE A 172 -1.80 -29.26 -2.77
C ILE A 172 -0.96 -29.89 -1.65
N ALA A 173 -1.51 -30.85 -0.89
CA ALA A 173 -0.78 -31.55 0.16
C ALA A 173 0.36 -32.41 -0.39
N ILE A 174 0.20 -33.06 -1.55
CA ILE A 174 1.28 -33.79 -2.23
C ILE A 174 2.40 -32.81 -2.62
N GLU A 175 2.04 -31.71 -3.28
CA GLU A 175 2.98 -30.67 -3.71
C GLU A 175 3.72 -30.06 -2.51
N ARG A 176 2.98 -29.74 -1.43
CA ARG A 176 3.54 -29.17 -0.20
C ARG A 176 4.52 -30.13 0.46
N ARG A 177 4.16 -31.42 0.57
CA ARG A 177 5.04 -32.44 1.16
C ARG A 177 6.35 -32.58 0.38
N ALA A 178 6.30 -32.47 -0.94
CA ALA A 178 7.50 -32.49 -1.77
C ALA A 178 8.38 -31.25 -1.56
N LEU A 179 7.78 -30.07 -1.43
CA LEU A 179 8.50 -28.83 -1.10
C LEU A 179 9.14 -28.89 0.30
N GLU A 180 8.43 -29.42 1.29
CA GLU A 180 8.92 -29.60 2.65
C GLU A 180 10.09 -30.57 2.71
N ALA A 181 10.03 -31.68 1.95
CA ALA A 181 11.12 -32.63 1.83
C ALA A 181 12.40 -31.99 1.25
N ASP A 182 12.26 -31.05 0.33
CA ASP A 182 13.39 -30.34 -0.30
C ASP A 182 13.83 -29.11 0.52
N GLY A 183 13.19 -28.85 1.67
CA GLY A 183 13.64 -27.85 2.66
C GLY A 183 13.01 -26.46 2.52
N VAL A 184 11.86 -26.32 1.85
CA VAL A 184 11.18 -25.01 1.66
C VAL A 184 10.92 -24.28 2.98
N VAL A 185 10.65 -25.01 4.07
CA VAL A 185 10.30 -24.44 5.39
C VAL A 185 11.42 -23.56 5.92
N VAL A 186 12.68 -23.95 5.72
CA VAL A 186 13.83 -23.14 6.17
C VAL A 186 13.88 -21.82 5.37
N LEU A 187 13.66 -21.89 4.05
CA LEU A 187 13.64 -20.70 3.20
C LEU A 187 12.47 -19.77 3.53
N GLU A 188 11.30 -20.32 3.86
CA GLU A 188 10.15 -19.54 4.35
C GLU A 188 10.46 -18.84 5.67
N THR A 189 11.10 -19.53 6.62
CA THR A 189 11.51 -18.91 7.88
C THR A 189 12.56 -17.82 7.68
N ASP A 190 13.48 -18.01 6.73
CA ASP A 190 14.47 -17.00 6.37
C ASP A 190 13.81 -15.77 5.70
N LEU A 191 12.81 -16.00 4.84
CA LEU A 191 12.02 -14.95 4.21
C LEU A 191 11.24 -14.16 5.27
N ASP A 192 10.50 -14.83 6.16
CA ASP A 192 9.75 -14.21 7.25
C ASP A 192 10.65 -13.37 8.17
N ALA A 193 11.85 -13.89 8.48
CA ALA A 193 12.83 -13.15 9.27
C ALA A 193 13.36 -11.91 8.53
N ALA A 194 13.66 -12.03 7.24
CA ALA A 194 14.10 -10.93 6.40
C ALA A 194 13.01 -9.85 6.25
N GLU A 195 11.74 -10.24 6.05
CA GLU A 195 10.60 -9.32 5.95
C GLU A 195 10.35 -8.59 7.28
N LYS A 196 10.45 -9.28 8.42
CA LYS A 196 10.37 -8.64 9.75
C LYS A 196 11.48 -7.61 9.95
N ASN A 197 12.72 -7.96 9.58
CA ASN A 197 13.84 -7.03 9.68
C ASN A 197 13.68 -5.84 8.73
N LEU A 198 13.20 -6.07 7.51
CA LEU A 198 12.89 -5.00 6.56
C LEU A 198 11.86 -4.02 7.14
N ALA A 199 10.74 -4.53 7.64
CA ALA A 199 9.69 -3.71 8.27
C ALA A 199 10.21 -2.89 9.47
N GLN A 200 11.04 -3.50 10.33
CA GLN A 200 11.68 -2.79 11.45
C GLN A 200 12.62 -1.68 10.97
N THR A 201 13.42 -1.93 9.92
CA THR A 201 14.30 -0.91 9.35
C THR A 201 13.53 0.20 8.62
N GLU A 202 12.40 -0.12 7.99
CA GLU A 202 11.51 0.86 7.38
C GLU A 202 10.89 1.78 8.44
N GLU A 203 10.48 1.23 9.58
CA GLU A 203 9.99 2.01 10.71
C GLU A 203 11.09 2.93 11.28
N ARG A 204 12.31 2.42 11.49
CA ARG A 204 13.44 3.25 11.92
C ARG A 204 13.76 4.37 10.94
N LEU A 205 13.78 4.05 9.64
CA LEU A 205 14.05 5.01 8.58
C LEU A 205 12.95 6.08 8.50
N SER A 206 11.68 5.72 8.67
CA SER A 206 10.57 6.68 8.66
C SER A 206 10.64 7.63 9.86
N ARG A 207 10.96 7.11 11.06
CA ARG A 207 11.20 7.92 12.26
C ARG A 207 12.36 8.90 12.08
N ALA A 208 13.52 8.44 11.60
CA ALA A 208 14.69 9.29 11.37
C ALA A 208 14.41 10.40 10.35
N LYS A 209 13.66 10.11 9.27
CA LYS A 209 13.22 11.12 8.29
C LYS A 209 12.22 12.12 8.86
N ALA A 210 11.27 11.67 9.69
CA ALA A 210 10.33 12.55 10.35
C ALA A 210 11.07 13.52 11.29
N GLU A 211 12.06 13.04 12.04
CA GLU A 211 12.93 13.87 12.87
C GLU A 211 13.73 14.89 12.05
N LEU A 212 14.32 14.48 10.93
CA LEU A 212 15.01 15.41 10.01
C LEU A 212 14.08 16.48 9.43
N THR A 213 12.81 16.16 9.23
CA THR A 213 11.80 17.10 8.73
C THR A 213 11.43 18.10 9.83
N ALA A 214 11.22 17.63 11.06
CA ALA A 214 10.96 18.48 12.22
C ALA A 214 12.15 19.43 12.51
N LEU A 215 13.38 18.92 12.51
CA LEU A 215 14.58 19.72 12.73
C LEU A 215 14.80 20.79 11.64
N ASP A 216 14.46 20.48 10.40
CA ASP A 216 14.53 21.46 9.30
C ASP A 216 13.45 22.54 9.43
N ALA A 217 12.24 22.18 9.87
CA ALA A 217 11.16 23.13 10.14
C ALA A 217 11.51 24.05 11.32
N ASP A 218 12.04 23.49 12.41
CA ASP A 218 12.55 24.25 13.56
C ASP A 218 13.64 25.23 13.13
N ARG A 219 14.59 24.78 12.31
CA ARG A 219 15.67 25.64 11.80
C ARG A 219 15.16 26.75 10.89
N ALA A 220 14.15 26.49 10.05
CA ALA A 220 13.51 27.53 9.25
C ALA A 220 12.89 28.62 10.15
N SER A 221 12.29 28.24 11.28
CA SER A 221 11.72 29.19 12.25
C SER A 221 12.78 30.01 13.00
N VAL A 222 13.92 29.40 13.35
CA VAL A 222 15.02 30.08 14.08
C VAL A 222 15.85 31.00 13.17
N ASN A 223 15.93 30.67 11.87
CA ASN A 223 16.64 31.49 10.88
C ASN A 223 15.88 32.75 10.47
N ASP A 224 14.59 32.84 10.78
CA ASP A 224 13.83 34.08 10.61
C ASP A 224 14.27 35.07 11.69
N GLU A 225 15.18 35.98 11.34
CA GLU A 225 15.77 36.97 12.25
C GLU A 225 14.72 37.85 12.94
N ALA A 226 13.57 38.06 12.31
CA ALA A 226 12.43 38.77 12.90
C ALA A 226 11.69 37.95 13.96
N SER A 227 11.84 36.63 13.96
CA SER A 227 11.12 35.71 14.84
C SER A 227 11.94 35.29 16.06
N ASP A 228 13.28 35.31 16.00
CA ASP A 228 14.16 34.94 17.13
C ASP A 228 14.10 35.97 18.28
N PRO A 229 13.53 35.62 19.45
CA PRO A 229 13.35 36.55 20.56
C PRO A 229 14.68 36.99 21.19
N ASP A 230 15.69 36.11 21.25
CA ASP A 230 17.00 36.45 21.83
C ASP A 230 17.77 37.40 20.91
N TYR A 231 17.63 37.23 19.59
CA TYR A 231 18.23 38.13 18.59
C TYR A 231 17.55 39.50 18.60
N ARG A 232 16.21 39.55 18.61
CA ARG A 232 15.47 40.82 18.72
C ARG A 232 15.84 41.59 19.97
N GLN A 233 15.88 40.93 21.12
CA GLN A 233 16.25 41.56 22.39
C GLN A 233 17.70 42.04 22.39
N ALA A 234 18.63 41.26 21.81
CA ALA A 234 20.01 41.70 21.65
C ALA A 234 20.13 42.91 20.71
N LEU A 235 19.35 42.95 19.62
CA LEU A 235 19.36 44.02 18.63
C LEU A 235 18.73 45.30 19.18
N GLU A 236 17.63 45.21 19.95
CA GLU A 236 17.08 46.35 20.71
C GLU A 236 18.10 46.90 21.70
N MET A 237 18.74 46.06 22.52
CA MET A 237 19.79 46.51 23.45
C MET A 237 20.98 47.16 22.73
N LEU A 238 21.36 46.62 21.57
CA LEU A 238 22.46 47.18 20.76
C LEU A 238 22.06 48.53 20.16
N THR A 239 20.85 48.63 19.63
CA THR A 239 20.30 49.86 19.04
C THR A 239 20.11 50.94 20.09
N GLU A 240 19.66 50.58 21.30
CA GLU A 240 19.53 51.50 22.43
C GLU A 240 20.90 52.03 22.91
N ARG A 241 21.95 51.20 22.85
CA ARG A 241 23.32 51.65 23.19
C ARG A 241 23.96 52.48 22.08
N LEU A 242 23.83 52.06 20.82
CA LEU A 242 24.40 52.77 19.67
C LEU A 242 23.68 54.10 19.38
N SER A 243 22.37 54.20 19.63
CA SER A 243 21.64 55.48 19.52
C SER A 243 22.10 56.52 20.55
N ARG A 244 22.78 56.11 21.62
CA ARG A 244 23.41 57.03 22.58
C ARG A 244 24.81 57.50 22.12
N GLU A 245 25.48 56.78 21.21
CA GLU A 245 26.83 57.09 20.72
C GLU A 245 26.89 56.89 19.19
N ASP A 246 26.40 57.88 18.44
CA ASP A 246 26.51 57.88 16.98
C ASP A 246 27.98 57.91 16.53
N LEU A 247 28.38 56.92 15.72
CA LEU A 247 29.71 56.79 15.11
C LEU A 247 30.06 58.00 14.25
N GLY A 248 29.07 58.65 13.62
CA GLY A 248 29.27 59.93 12.93
C GLY A 248 29.72 61.04 13.89
N GLY A 249 29.18 61.04 15.11
CA GLY A 249 29.59 61.91 16.20
C GLY A 249 30.97 61.59 16.77
N LEU A 250 31.36 60.31 16.86
CA LEU A 250 32.71 59.88 17.26
C LEU A 250 33.76 60.26 16.21
N TYR A 251 33.44 60.12 14.91
CA TYR A 251 34.30 60.55 13.80
C TYR A 251 34.56 62.06 13.81
N GLN A 252 33.51 62.87 14.04
CA GLN A 252 33.62 64.32 14.18
C GLN A 252 34.40 64.75 15.43
N LYS A 253 34.33 63.97 16.52
CA LYS A 253 35.12 64.19 17.74
C LYS A 253 36.59 63.82 17.54
N ALA A 254 36.87 62.71 16.85
CA ALA A 254 38.24 62.29 16.52
C ALA A 254 38.97 63.35 15.67
N LEU A 255 38.31 63.90 14.65
CA LEU A 255 38.84 65.01 13.82
C LEU A 255 39.18 66.29 14.59
N ARG A 256 38.62 66.47 15.79
CA ARG A 256 38.91 67.62 16.67
C ARG A 256 40.07 67.36 17.64
N THR A 257 40.63 66.16 17.63
CA THR A 257 41.71 65.73 18.53
C THR A 257 43.03 65.77 17.75
N PRO A 258 44.10 66.41 18.25
CA PRO A 258 45.36 66.56 17.50
C PRO A 258 46.22 65.29 17.41
N SER A 259 45.75 64.14 17.94
CA SER A 259 46.51 62.90 18.00
C SER A 259 46.23 61.98 16.79
N PRO A 260 47.26 61.49 16.06
CA PRO A 260 47.09 60.58 14.94
C PRO A 260 46.66 59.15 15.33
N ASP A 261 46.67 58.81 16.62
CA ASP A 261 46.24 57.49 17.11
C ASP A 261 44.71 57.33 17.05
N ASP A 262 43.96 58.43 17.25
CA ASP A 262 42.50 58.42 17.17
C ASP A 262 42.02 58.19 15.74
N ASP A 263 42.69 58.80 14.74
CA ASP A 263 42.44 58.56 13.32
C ASP A 263 42.69 57.09 12.92
N ARG A 264 43.72 56.45 13.50
CA ARG A 264 44.01 55.02 13.27
C ARG A 264 42.92 54.12 13.85
N ILE A 265 42.44 54.43 15.06
CA ILE A 265 41.36 53.68 15.71
C ILE A 265 40.08 53.78 14.88
N VAL A 266 39.72 54.98 14.44
CA VAL A 266 38.56 55.22 13.58
C VAL A 266 38.67 54.47 12.25
N LYS A 267 39.84 54.46 11.62
CA LYS A 267 40.07 53.69 10.39
C LYS A 267 39.94 52.18 10.61
N SER A 268 40.47 51.66 11.72
CA SER A 268 40.32 50.26 12.11
C SER A 268 38.84 49.89 12.33
N LEU A 269 38.06 50.78 12.96
CA LEU A 269 36.63 50.59 13.16
C LEU A 269 35.87 50.53 11.82
N GLN A 270 36.19 51.41 10.86
CA GLN A 270 35.61 51.36 9.52
C GLN A 270 35.97 50.08 8.75
N GLU A 271 37.21 49.60 8.88
CA GLU A 271 37.64 48.33 8.26
C GLU A 271 36.91 47.13 8.88
N GLN A 272 36.73 47.13 10.20
CA GLN A 272 35.98 46.09 10.92
C GLN A 272 34.49 46.11 10.58
N GLU A 273 33.87 47.28 10.45
CA GLU A 273 32.46 47.42 10.04
C GLU A 273 32.24 46.88 8.62
N ARG A 274 33.17 47.17 7.69
CA ARG A 274 33.14 46.58 6.34
C ARG A 274 33.29 45.06 6.38
N ALA A 275 34.17 44.53 7.21
CA ALA A 275 34.36 43.10 7.38
C ALA A 275 33.10 42.41 7.97
N ILE A 276 32.44 43.06 8.93
CA ILE A 276 31.16 42.61 9.50
C ILE A 276 30.09 42.58 8.41
N ALA A 277 29.92 43.66 7.66
CA ALA A 277 28.93 43.73 6.58
C ALA A 277 29.16 42.66 5.49
N GLN A 278 30.43 42.39 5.14
CA GLN A 278 30.77 41.30 4.21
C GLN A 278 30.44 39.93 4.80
N THR A 279 30.79 39.69 6.06
CA THR A 279 30.51 38.42 6.74
C THR A 279 29.00 38.18 6.85
N ASP A 280 28.23 39.20 7.19
CA ASP A 280 26.77 39.12 7.24
C ASP A 280 26.17 38.79 5.87
N SER A 281 26.67 39.41 4.80
CA SER A 281 26.23 39.08 3.44
C SER A 281 26.49 37.60 3.08
N GLN A 282 27.65 37.06 3.49
CA GLN A 282 28.00 35.66 3.29
C GLN A 282 27.12 34.73 4.12
N ILE A 283 26.85 35.07 5.38
CA ILE A 283 25.94 34.33 6.26
C ILE A 283 24.54 34.27 5.66
N GLN A 284 24.01 35.40 5.18
CA GLN A 284 22.70 35.47 4.54
C GLN A 284 22.65 34.61 3.27
N GLN A 285 23.72 34.63 2.46
CA GLN A 285 23.81 33.78 1.28
C GLN A 285 23.85 32.29 1.65
N ILE A 286 24.67 31.90 2.62
CA ILE A 286 24.73 30.51 3.13
C ILE A 286 23.36 30.07 3.66
N ARG A 287 22.67 30.91 4.43
CA ARG A 287 21.33 30.63 4.95
C ARG A 287 20.31 30.41 3.83
N ARG A 288 20.28 31.28 2.82
CA ARG A 288 19.42 31.10 1.65
C ARG A 288 19.71 29.79 0.95
N THR A 289 20.99 29.47 0.72
CA THR A 289 21.36 28.18 0.10
C THR A 289 20.95 26.98 0.96
N ALA A 290 21.04 27.09 2.29
CA ALA A 290 20.64 26.02 3.19
C ALA A 290 19.11 25.78 3.17
N ILE A 291 18.31 26.85 3.12
CA ILE A 291 16.84 26.76 2.97
C ILE A 291 16.48 26.12 1.63
N GLU A 292 17.12 26.55 0.54
CA GLU A 292 16.90 25.96 -0.79
C GLU A 292 17.26 24.48 -0.84
N VAL A 293 18.39 24.07 -0.24
CA VAL A 293 18.79 22.66 -0.15
C VAL A 293 17.81 21.85 0.69
N ALA A 294 17.34 22.40 1.83
CA ALA A 294 16.32 21.75 2.67
C ALA A 294 15.01 21.54 1.91
N LYS A 295 14.54 22.55 1.19
CA LYS A 295 13.34 22.47 0.34
C LYS A 295 13.49 21.40 -0.74
N LYS A 296 14.62 21.36 -1.44
CA LYS A 296 14.93 20.32 -2.44
C LYS A 296 14.92 18.92 -1.84
N ARG A 297 15.46 18.75 -0.63
CA ARG A 297 15.41 17.46 0.09
C ARG A 297 13.97 17.04 0.33
N ALA A 298 13.13 17.93 0.86
CA ALA A 298 11.73 17.65 1.13
C ALA A 298 10.94 17.27 -0.14
N GLU A 299 11.19 17.97 -1.26
CA GLU A 299 10.58 17.63 -2.56
C GLU A 299 10.99 16.22 -3.05
N LEU A 300 12.27 15.86 -2.92
CA LEU A 300 12.77 14.54 -3.29
C LEU A 300 12.23 13.44 -2.36
N GLU A 301 12.14 13.70 -1.06
CA GLU A 301 11.53 12.79 -0.08
C GLU A 301 10.05 12.56 -0.38
N GLN A 302 9.31 13.60 -0.78
CA GLN A 302 7.91 13.47 -1.18
C GLN A 302 7.74 12.67 -2.48
N SER A 303 8.61 12.88 -3.48
CA SER A 303 8.61 12.05 -4.70
C SER A 303 8.94 10.60 -4.38
N ARG A 304 9.91 10.34 -3.50
CA ARG A 304 10.22 8.99 -3.02
C ARG A 304 9.02 8.34 -2.30
N SER A 305 8.34 9.07 -1.42
CA SER A 305 7.16 8.54 -0.73
C SER A 305 6.06 8.16 -1.71
N ARG A 306 5.84 8.97 -2.76
CA ARG A 306 4.89 8.65 -3.83
C ARG A 306 5.33 7.45 -4.65
N PHE A 307 6.62 7.32 -4.93
CA PHE A 307 7.19 6.15 -5.60
C PHE A 307 6.90 4.85 -4.84
N GLN A 308 7.08 4.85 -3.52
CA GLN A 308 6.77 3.70 -2.66
C GLN A 308 5.26 3.43 -2.58
N GLN A 309 4.43 4.47 -2.40
CA GLN A 309 2.97 4.33 -2.37
C GLN A 309 2.39 3.77 -3.68
N ALA A 310 3.00 4.09 -4.81
CA ALA A 310 2.62 3.56 -6.11
C ALA A 310 3.08 2.09 -6.32
N GLY A 311 3.89 1.53 -5.41
CA GLY A 311 4.43 0.19 -5.52
C GLY A 311 5.47 0.06 -6.63
N TYR A 312 6.17 1.14 -6.98
CA TYR A 312 7.25 1.10 -7.96
C TYR A 312 8.54 0.45 -7.43
N ASP A 313 8.59 0.24 -6.11
CA ASP A 313 9.57 -0.55 -5.40
C ASP A 313 9.26 -2.06 -5.43
N ASP A 314 8.20 -2.48 -6.15
CA ASP A 314 7.91 -3.88 -6.39
C ASP A 314 9.12 -4.55 -7.08
N PRO A 315 9.67 -5.61 -6.49
CA PRO A 315 10.85 -6.29 -7.02
C PRO A 315 10.64 -7.02 -8.34
N LEU A 316 9.39 -7.37 -8.64
CA LEU A 316 9.01 -7.89 -9.95
C LEU A 316 8.85 -6.75 -10.97
N GLY A 317 8.90 -5.50 -10.52
CA GLY A 317 8.87 -4.29 -11.33
C GLY A 317 10.23 -3.89 -11.90
N GLY A 318 10.22 -3.26 -13.07
CA GLY A 318 11.40 -2.66 -13.67
C GLY A 318 11.06 -1.44 -14.51
N PHE A 319 12.04 -0.55 -14.69
CA PHE A 319 11.90 0.66 -15.49
C PHE A 319 12.57 0.50 -16.85
N VAL A 320 11.82 0.75 -17.92
CA VAL A 320 12.38 0.75 -19.29
C VAL A 320 13.04 2.08 -19.66
N ASN A 321 12.80 3.13 -18.88
CA ASN A 321 13.21 4.51 -19.15
C ASN A 321 14.25 5.05 -18.14
N GLY A 322 15.14 4.20 -17.63
CA GLY A 322 16.13 4.56 -16.61
C GLY A 322 17.01 5.77 -16.97
N ALA A 323 17.39 5.93 -18.24
CA ALA A 323 18.20 7.08 -18.70
C ALA A 323 17.46 8.42 -18.59
N LEU A 324 16.14 8.42 -18.81
CA LEU A 324 15.30 9.61 -18.66
C LEU A 324 15.15 10.00 -17.18
N ILE A 325 14.94 9.00 -16.31
CA ILE A 325 14.88 9.17 -14.85
C ILE A 325 16.18 9.83 -14.35
N GLY A 326 17.34 9.30 -14.77
CA GLY A 326 18.65 9.85 -14.38
C GLY A 326 18.86 11.30 -14.85
N THR A 327 18.41 11.64 -16.06
CA THR A 327 18.50 13.01 -16.59
C THR A 327 17.63 13.99 -15.80
N ILE A 328 16.43 13.59 -15.40
CA ILE A 328 15.51 14.44 -14.62
C ILE A 328 16.03 14.61 -13.19
N LEU A 329 16.52 13.55 -12.56
CA LEU A 329 17.17 13.63 -11.23
C LEU A 329 18.36 14.58 -11.26
N GLY A 330 19.23 14.48 -12.28
CA GLY A 330 20.33 15.43 -12.47
C GLY A 330 19.86 16.88 -12.64
N GLY A 331 18.76 17.09 -13.35
CA GLY A 331 18.14 18.42 -13.47
C GLY A 331 17.59 18.97 -12.16
N ILE A 332 17.01 18.13 -11.30
CA ILE A 332 16.52 18.54 -9.97
C ILE A 332 17.68 18.89 -9.04
N LEU A 333 18.72 18.06 -9.01
CA LEU A 333 19.93 18.32 -8.21
C LEU A 333 20.60 19.64 -8.61
N ASN A 334 20.66 19.92 -9.92
CA ASN A 334 21.19 21.16 -10.46
C ASN A 334 20.20 22.35 -10.40
N GLY A 335 18.97 22.13 -9.94
CA GLY A 335 17.95 23.18 -9.78
C GLY A 335 17.28 23.67 -11.07
N SER A 336 17.42 22.95 -12.18
CA SER A 336 16.80 23.30 -13.47
C SER A 336 15.42 22.68 -13.69
N ARG A 337 14.99 21.74 -12.83
CA ARG A 337 13.70 21.03 -12.95
C ARG A 337 13.04 20.79 -11.59
N SER A 338 11.71 20.66 -11.59
CA SER A 338 10.90 20.33 -10.41
C SER A 338 10.60 18.83 -10.30
N SER A 339 10.49 18.34 -9.06
CA SER A 339 10.16 16.95 -8.71
C SER A 339 8.84 16.45 -9.27
N GLY A 340 7.88 17.33 -9.59
CA GLY A 340 6.57 16.92 -10.14
C GLY A 340 6.63 16.23 -11.51
N THR A 341 7.74 16.35 -12.23
CA THR A 341 7.95 15.63 -13.51
C THR A 341 8.41 14.18 -13.34
N LEU A 342 8.93 13.80 -12.15
CA LEU A 342 9.39 12.45 -11.89
C LEU A 342 8.25 11.44 -11.85
N ASP A 343 7.11 11.80 -11.26
CA ASP A 343 5.99 10.87 -11.05
C ASP A 343 5.40 10.39 -12.39
N ASN A 344 5.27 11.29 -13.37
CA ASN A 344 4.81 10.94 -14.72
C ASN A 344 5.78 9.98 -15.39
N VAL A 345 7.08 10.22 -15.27
CA VAL A 345 8.11 9.37 -15.86
C VAL A 345 8.17 8.01 -15.18
N PHE A 346 7.91 7.94 -13.86
CA PHE A 346 7.78 6.65 -13.19
C PHE A 346 6.57 5.87 -13.71
N ASN A 347 5.41 6.53 -13.81
CA ASN A 347 4.19 5.89 -14.30
C ASN A 347 4.33 5.35 -15.74
N ASP A 348 4.92 6.15 -16.63
CA ASP A 348 5.09 5.77 -18.05
C ASP A 348 6.12 4.65 -18.25
N GLY A 349 7.05 4.50 -17.31
CA GLY A 349 8.22 3.62 -17.44
C GLY A 349 8.13 2.27 -16.75
N PHE A 350 7.22 2.12 -15.80
CA PHE A 350 7.18 0.96 -14.92
C PHE A 350 6.51 -0.25 -15.59
N ARG A 351 7.14 -1.43 -15.48
CA ARG A 351 6.65 -2.71 -16.01
C ARG A 351 6.79 -3.79 -14.95
N ARG A 352 5.72 -4.50 -14.61
CA ARG A 352 5.78 -5.70 -13.77
C ARG A 352 6.12 -6.93 -14.62
N ARG A 353 7.07 -7.73 -14.17
CA ARG A 353 7.35 -9.09 -14.65
C ARG A 353 6.40 -10.03 -13.95
N LEU A 354 5.81 -10.95 -14.70
CA LEU A 354 5.06 -12.06 -14.10
C LEU A 354 6.05 -13.09 -13.55
N PRO A 355 5.80 -13.68 -12.37
CA PRO A 355 6.63 -14.76 -11.84
C PRO A 355 6.61 -15.98 -12.77
N PRO A 356 7.70 -16.77 -12.83
CA PRO A 356 7.79 -17.94 -13.70
C PRO A 356 6.87 -19.10 -13.28
N SER A 357 6.53 -19.21 -11.98
CA SER A 357 5.52 -20.15 -11.50
C SER A 357 4.15 -19.48 -11.45
N ASN A 358 3.14 -20.16 -11.98
CA ASN A 358 1.77 -19.67 -12.04
C ASN A 358 1.07 -19.82 -10.66
N GLY A 359 1.64 -19.19 -9.63
CA GLY A 359 1.01 -18.78 -8.35
C GLY A 359 0.20 -19.81 -7.53
N GLY A 360 0.28 -21.11 -7.81
CA GLY A 360 -0.65 -22.09 -7.22
C GLY A 360 -0.08 -23.44 -6.82
N PHE A 361 1.24 -23.66 -6.98
CA PHE A 361 1.90 -24.91 -6.61
C PHE A 361 2.17 -24.97 -5.10
N GLY A 362 1.80 -26.08 -4.45
CA GLY A 362 2.05 -26.31 -3.02
C GLY A 362 1.30 -25.39 -2.06
N GLY A 363 0.27 -24.68 -2.53
CA GLY A 363 -0.52 -23.75 -1.70
C GLY A 363 0.25 -22.48 -1.30
N MET A 364 1.38 -22.20 -1.95
CA MET A 364 2.21 -21.04 -1.65
C MET A 364 1.51 -19.73 -2.03
N ARG A 365 1.25 -18.89 -1.02
CA ARG A 365 0.84 -17.50 -1.21
C ARG A 365 2.09 -16.65 -1.44
N LEU A 366 2.43 -16.39 -2.71
CA LEU A 366 3.43 -15.37 -3.03
C LEU A 366 2.83 -13.97 -2.74
N PRO A 367 3.50 -13.13 -1.93
CA PRO A 367 3.03 -11.78 -1.66
C PRO A 367 3.23 -10.92 -2.92
N GLY A 368 2.12 -10.54 -3.56
CA GLY A 368 2.11 -9.77 -4.82
C GLY A 368 1.12 -10.28 -5.86
N GLY A 369 0.65 -11.52 -5.73
CA GLY A 369 -0.55 -12.00 -6.40
C GLY A 369 -1.76 -11.41 -5.69
N GLY A 370 -2.46 -10.47 -6.34
CA GLY A 370 -3.72 -9.94 -5.84
C GLY A 370 -4.60 -11.09 -5.35
N SER A 371 -5.18 -10.90 -4.17
CA SER A 371 -6.19 -11.80 -3.59
C SER A 371 -7.11 -12.33 -4.68
N GLN A 372 -6.87 -13.56 -5.14
CA GLN A 372 -7.91 -14.38 -5.71
C GLN A 372 -8.76 -14.75 -4.50
N GLY A 373 -9.57 -13.78 -4.08
CA GLY A 373 -10.62 -13.95 -3.12
C GLY A 373 -11.51 -15.07 -3.66
N ASP A 374 -11.32 -16.22 -3.05
CA ASP A 374 -12.39 -17.01 -2.47
C ASP A 374 -13.66 -16.17 -2.33
N GLY A 375 -14.66 -16.51 -3.15
CA GLY A 375 -15.75 -15.60 -3.51
C GLY A 375 -16.12 -15.65 -5.00
N GLY A 376 -15.91 -16.79 -5.67
CA GLY A 376 -16.50 -17.11 -6.96
C GLY A 376 -18.02 -17.30 -6.82
N GLY A 377 -18.73 -16.22 -6.50
CA GLY A 377 -20.15 -16.11 -6.73
C GLY A 377 -20.37 -16.19 -8.23
N PHE A 378 -20.90 -17.31 -8.69
CA PHE A 378 -21.54 -17.42 -10.00
C PHE A 378 -22.68 -16.38 -10.07
N ARG A 379 -22.35 -15.18 -10.54
CA ARG A 379 -23.29 -14.22 -11.11
C ARG A 379 -23.10 -14.24 -12.60
N THR A 380 -23.82 -15.14 -13.27
CA THR A 380 -24.11 -15.00 -14.69
C THR A 380 -25.07 -13.82 -14.85
N GLY A 381 -24.62 -12.78 -15.56
CA GLY A 381 -25.42 -11.62 -15.92
C GLY A 381 -26.33 -11.85 -17.13
N GLY A 382 -27.19 -10.86 -17.37
CA GLY A 382 -28.17 -10.73 -18.46
C GLY A 382 -29.59 -10.67 -17.89
N ASP A 383 -30.37 -9.60 -18.00
CA ASP A 383 -30.51 -8.70 -19.16
C ASP A 383 -31.28 -7.40 -18.80
N PHE A 384 -31.08 -6.39 -19.67
CA PHE A 384 -31.93 -5.26 -20.09
C PHE A 384 -32.93 -4.59 -19.13
#